data_AF-A0A5S9MDP0-F1
#
_entry.id   AF-A0A5S9MDP0-F1
#
_cell.length_a   1.000
_cell.length_b   1.000
_cell.length_c   1.000
_cell.angle_alpha   90.00
_cell.angle_beta   90.00
_cell.angle_gamma   90.00
#
_symmetry.space_group_name_H-M   'P 1'
#
loop_
_entity.id
_entity.type
_entity.pdbx_description
1 polymer ?
#
loop_
_entity_poly.entity_id
_entity_poly.type
_entity_poly.pdbx_seq_one_letter_code
_entity_poly.pdbx_strand_id
1 'polypeptide(L)'
;MPLYEIIGQFKIFRHIFCSRIETFTQETELEVTLQDVCQWNQHFHATFDDMIERLSEEYDRVTLSQLNAQREMIQELSAPVIPVSKEIGILPLIGEIDTYRAKIILESVLEQASRLRLTHLFIDISGVPVVDTMVAYQLFKVVDSAKLLGIETIISGIRPEIAQTVVKLGIDFSKVNTEHSLAKSFRKKRISYL
;
A
#
# COMPACT_ATOMS: atom_id res chain seq x y z
N MET A 1 -7.63 -20.26 -4.26
CA MET A 1 -8.26 -20.87 -5.44
C MET A 1 -8.99 -19.78 -6.19
N PRO A 2 -8.76 -19.59 -7.50
CA PRO A 2 -9.43 -18.56 -8.29
C PRO A 2 -10.95 -18.70 -8.28
N LEU A 3 -11.68 -17.57 -8.27
CA LEU A 3 -13.15 -17.55 -8.26
C LEU A 3 -13.76 -18.34 -9.45
N TYR A 4 -13.14 -18.27 -10.64
CA TYR A 4 -13.63 -19.01 -11.81
C TYR A 4 -13.60 -20.54 -11.63
N GLU A 5 -12.66 -21.07 -10.84
CA GLU A 5 -12.59 -22.52 -10.55
C GLU A 5 -13.72 -22.95 -9.62
N ILE A 6 -14.02 -22.10 -8.63
CA ILE A 6 -15.10 -22.33 -7.67
C ILE A 6 -16.45 -22.29 -8.39
N ILE A 7 -16.69 -21.25 -9.18
CA ILE A 7 -17.90 -21.13 -10.02
C ILE A 7 -18.00 -22.34 -10.98
N GLY A 8 -16.86 -22.82 -11.50
CA GLY A 8 -16.80 -24.03 -12.32
C GLY A 8 -17.39 -25.27 -11.65
N GLN A 9 -17.24 -25.43 -10.33
CA GLN A 9 -17.81 -26.57 -9.60
C GLN A 9 -19.34 -26.53 -9.54
N PHE A 10 -19.94 -25.35 -9.41
CA PHE A 10 -21.39 -25.19 -9.44
C PHE A 10 -21.99 -25.65 -10.77
N LYS A 11 -21.27 -25.44 -11.89
CA LYS A 11 -21.68 -25.94 -13.21
C LYS A 11 -21.72 -27.47 -13.27
N ILE A 12 -20.71 -28.14 -12.71
CA ILE A 12 -20.66 -29.60 -12.64
C ILE A 12 -21.82 -30.13 -11.79
N PHE A 13 -22.04 -29.54 -10.62
CA PHE A 13 -23.11 -29.96 -9.73
C PHE A 13 -24.49 -29.75 -10.36
N ARG A 14 -24.73 -28.64 -11.07
CA ARG A 14 -25.97 -28.41 -11.82
C ARG A 14 -26.23 -29.53 -12.83
N HIS A 15 -25.21 -29.96 -13.56
CA HIS A 15 -25.35 -31.05 -14.53
C HIS A 15 -25.70 -32.38 -13.86
N ILE A 16 -25.04 -32.71 -12.74
CA ILE A 16 -25.33 -33.91 -11.95
C ILE A 16 -26.77 -33.90 -11.44
N PHE A 17 -27.23 -32.76 -10.91
CA PHE A 17 -28.58 -32.63 -10.39
C PHE A 17 -29.63 -32.82 -11.49
N CYS A 18 -29.46 -32.17 -12.66
CA CYS A 18 -30.36 -32.35 -13.79
C CYS A 18 -30.39 -33.81 -14.28
N SER A 19 -29.23 -34.45 -14.40
CA SER A 19 -29.16 -35.88 -14.76
C SER A 19 -29.86 -36.76 -13.72
N ARG A 20 -29.75 -36.43 -12.43
CA ARG A 20 -30.41 -37.20 -11.37
C ARG A 20 -31.93 -37.03 -11.37
N ILE A 21 -32.44 -35.83 -11.65
CA ILE A 21 -33.88 -35.60 -11.85
C ILE A 21 -34.38 -36.44 -13.02
N GLU A 22 -33.67 -36.44 -14.15
CA GLU A 22 -34.04 -37.25 -15.32
C GLU A 22 -34.12 -38.74 -14.97
N THR A 23 -33.08 -39.30 -14.35
CA THR A 23 -33.10 -40.69 -13.89
C THR A 23 -34.23 -40.97 -12.91
N PHE A 24 -34.47 -40.07 -11.94
CA PHE A 24 -35.56 -40.22 -10.98
C PHE A 24 -36.93 -40.27 -11.66
N THR A 25 -37.18 -39.42 -12.66
CA THR A 25 -38.46 -39.44 -13.40
C THR A 25 -38.69 -40.71 -14.20
N GLN A 26 -37.64 -41.42 -14.59
CA GLN A 26 -37.74 -42.69 -15.32
C GLN A 26 -37.94 -43.91 -14.40
N GLU A 27 -37.41 -43.84 -13.18
CA GLU A 27 -37.39 -44.96 -12.22
C GLU A 27 -38.54 -44.92 -11.21
N THR A 28 -39.21 -43.78 -11.05
CA THR A 28 -40.22 -43.58 -10.01
C THR A 28 -41.59 -44.15 -10.39
N GLU A 29 -42.30 -44.72 -9.42
CA GLU A 29 -43.71 -45.11 -9.55
C GLU A 29 -44.68 -43.93 -9.34
N LEU A 30 -44.15 -42.76 -8.97
CA LEU A 30 -44.93 -41.54 -8.77
C LEU A 30 -45.31 -40.90 -10.11
N GLU A 31 -46.51 -40.34 -10.20
CA GLU A 31 -46.93 -39.54 -11.36
C GLU A 31 -46.25 -38.17 -11.29
N VAL A 32 -45.17 -38.00 -12.08
CA VAL A 32 -44.42 -36.74 -12.19
C VAL A 32 -44.77 -36.05 -13.49
N THR A 33 -45.24 -34.81 -13.41
CA THR A 33 -45.59 -34.02 -14.60
C THR A 33 -44.40 -33.18 -15.09
N LEU A 34 -44.48 -32.71 -16.34
CA LEU A 34 -43.53 -31.72 -16.85
C LEU A 34 -43.52 -30.43 -16.02
N GLN A 35 -44.64 -30.08 -15.40
CA GLN A 35 -44.75 -28.90 -14.54
C GLN A 35 -43.92 -29.07 -13.26
N ASP A 36 -43.95 -30.26 -12.64
CA ASP A 36 -43.16 -30.56 -11.44
C ASP A 36 -41.65 -30.46 -11.74
N VAL A 37 -41.21 -31.07 -12.84
CA VAL A 37 -39.81 -31.02 -13.29
C VAL A 37 -39.36 -29.58 -13.57
N CYS A 38 -40.20 -28.78 -14.23
CA CYS A 38 -39.93 -27.37 -14.46
C CYS A 38 -39.84 -26.58 -13.14
N GLN A 39 -40.73 -26.82 -12.18
CA GLN A 39 -40.69 -26.16 -10.88
C GLN A 39 -39.44 -26.52 -10.08
N TRP A 40 -39.05 -27.79 -10.05
CA TRP A 40 -37.83 -28.23 -9.38
C TRP A 40 -36.58 -27.63 -10.01
N ASN A 41 -36.49 -27.63 -11.35
CA ASN A 41 -35.39 -27.01 -12.06
C ASN A 41 -35.34 -25.49 -11.80
N GLN A 42 -36.46 -24.78 -11.86
CA GLN A 42 -36.49 -23.34 -11.59
C GLN A 42 -36.04 -23.02 -10.15
N HIS A 43 -36.57 -23.75 -9.16
CA HIS A 43 -36.21 -23.56 -7.76
C HIS A 43 -34.71 -23.83 -7.51
N PHE A 44 -34.20 -24.89 -8.13
CA PHE A 44 -32.80 -25.25 -8.04
C PHE A 44 -31.89 -24.23 -8.73
N HIS A 45 -32.23 -23.79 -9.95
CA HIS A 45 -31.46 -22.77 -10.67
C HIS A 45 -31.40 -21.47 -9.90
N ALA A 46 -32.55 -20.95 -9.42
CA ALA A 46 -32.63 -19.71 -8.66
C ALA A 46 -31.74 -19.77 -7.40
N THR A 47 -31.81 -20.88 -6.65
CA THR A 47 -30.97 -21.08 -5.45
C THR A 47 -29.47 -21.05 -5.79
N PHE A 48 -29.08 -21.67 -6.90
CA PHE A 48 -27.68 -21.66 -7.34
C PHE A 48 -27.21 -20.29 -7.84
N ASP A 49 -28.08 -19.53 -8.50
CA ASP A 49 -27.76 -18.17 -8.96
C ASP A 49 -27.52 -17.27 -7.74
N ASP A 50 -28.40 -17.31 -6.73
CA ASP A 50 -28.23 -16.58 -5.47
C ASP A 50 -26.93 -16.97 -4.74
N MET A 51 -26.56 -18.25 -4.73
CA MET A 51 -25.31 -18.72 -4.13
C MET A 51 -24.08 -18.20 -4.87
N ILE A 52 -24.09 -18.23 -6.21
CA ILE A 52 -22.97 -17.75 -7.04
C ILE A 52 -22.80 -16.24 -6.86
N GLU A 53 -23.89 -15.48 -6.83
CA GLU A 53 -23.87 -14.04 -6.62
C GLU A 53 -23.25 -13.69 -5.26
N ARG A 54 -23.79 -14.25 -4.16
CA ARG A 54 -23.27 -14.02 -2.81
C ARG A 54 -21.82 -14.45 -2.64
N LEU A 55 -21.44 -15.58 -3.23
CA LEU A 55 -20.07 -16.05 -3.17
C LEU A 55 -19.12 -15.12 -3.93
N SER A 56 -19.54 -14.59 -5.07
CA SER A 56 -18.75 -13.64 -5.86
C SER A 56 -18.56 -12.33 -5.09
N GLU A 57 -19.64 -11.80 -4.49
CA GLU A 57 -19.59 -10.60 -3.64
C GLU A 57 -18.63 -10.77 -2.45
N GLU A 58 -18.71 -11.89 -1.72
CA GLU A 58 -17.83 -12.14 -0.58
C GLU A 58 -16.39 -12.41 -1.02
N TYR A 59 -16.17 -13.09 -2.14
CA TYR A 59 -14.83 -13.28 -2.71
C TYR A 59 -14.18 -11.95 -3.08
N ASP A 60 -14.94 -11.05 -3.73
CA ASP A 60 -14.48 -9.70 -4.07
C ASP A 60 -14.19 -8.89 -2.80
N ARG A 61 -15.07 -8.93 -1.81
CA ARG A 61 -14.86 -8.25 -0.51
C ARG A 61 -13.57 -8.73 0.16
N VAL A 62 -13.37 -10.04 0.28
CA VAL A 62 -12.18 -10.62 0.91
C VAL A 62 -10.92 -10.29 0.11
N THR A 63 -10.97 -10.40 -1.21
CA THR A 63 -9.85 -10.09 -2.09
C THR A 63 -9.46 -8.63 -1.98
N LEU A 64 -10.43 -7.70 -2.03
CA LEU A 64 -10.19 -6.27 -1.86
C LEU A 64 -9.64 -5.94 -0.46
N SER A 65 -10.15 -6.58 0.59
CA SER A 65 -9.63 -6.41 1.95
C SER A 65 -8.18 -6.88 2.07
N GLN A 66 -7.83 -8.04 1.50
CA GLN A 66 -6.46 -8.54 1.49
C GLN A 66 -5.53 -7.65 0.67
N LEU A 67 -5.96 -7.18 -0.50
CA LEU A 67 -5.20 -6.23 -1.32
C LEU A 67 -4.95 -4.92 -0.57
N ASN A 68 -5.96 -4.39 0.12
CA ASN A 68 -5.82 -3.19 0.92
C ASN A 68 -4.87 -3.41 2.10
N ALA A 69 -4.99 -4.52 2.84
CA ALA A 69 -4.08 -4.85 3.94
C ALA A 69 -2.63 -5.06 3.47
N GLN A 70 -2.43 -5.70 2.31
CA GLN A 70 -1.10 -5.82 1.70
C GLN A 70 -0.56 -4.45 1.27
N ARG A 71 -1.41 -3.56 0.74
CA ARG A 71 -1.03 -2.19 0.36
C ARG A 71 -0.68 -1.34 1.58
N GLU A 72 -1.43 -1.45 2.67
CA GLU A 72 -1.14 -0.81 3.95
C GLU A 72 0.17 -1.32 4.53
N MET A 73 0.43 -2.63 4.53
CA MET A 73 1.71 -3.19 4.96
C MET A 73 2.88 -2.65 4.12
N ILE A 74 2.72 -2.55 2.80
CA ILE A 74 3.73 -1.93 1.93
C ILE A 74 3.92 -0.45 2.27
N GLN A 75 2.87 0.27 2.66
CA GLN A 75 2.95 1.67 3.09
C GLN A 75 3.59 1.83 4.48
N GLU A 76 3.33 0.93 5.43
CA GLU A 76 4.02 0.89 6.72
C GLU A 76 5.52 0.57 6.57
N LEU A 77 5.87 -0.25 5.57
CA LEU A 77 7.25 -0.55 5.21
C LEU A 77 7.92 0.54 4.35
N SER A 78 7.16 1.57 3.94
CA SER A 78 7.67 2.69 3.15
C SER A 78 8.30 3.74 4.06
N ALA A 79 9.56 3.47 4.43
CA ALA A 79 10.49 4.33 5.17
C ALA A 79 9.95 4.81 6.53
N PRO A 80 9.94 3.94 7.56
CA PRO A 80 9.57 4.32 8.91
C PRO A 80 10.55 5.37 9.43
N VAL A 81 10.03 6.46 10.01
CA VAL A 81 10.86 7.39 10.76
C VAL A 81 11.37 6.63 11.99
N ILE A 82 12.67 6.34 12.02
CA ILE A 82 13.33 5.60 13.09
C ILE A 82 13.68 6.59 14.22
N PRO A 83 13.01 6.55 15.38
CA PRO A 83 13.37 7.41 16.50
C PRO A 83 14.68 6.90 17.11
N VAL A 84 15.63 7.82 17.32
CA VAL A 84 16.92 7.54 17.96
C VAL A 84 17.08 8.27 19.28
N SER A 85 16.22 9.26 19.54
CA SER A 85 16.00 9.83 20.87
C SER A 85 14.54 10.30 20.98
N LYS A 86 14.16 10.87 22.12
CA LYS A 86 12.81 11.42 22.34
C LYS A 86 12.43 12.52 21.33
N GLU A 87 13.42 13.20 20.77
CA GLU A 87 13.21 14.38 19.92
C GLU A 87 13.87 14.27 18.54
N ILE A 88 14.62 13.19 18.30
CA ILE A 88 15.38 12.99 17.07
C ILE A 88 14.93 11.71 16.36
N GLY A 89 14.60 11.84 15.08
CA GLY A 89 14.29 10.73 14.20
C GLY A 89 15.10 10.73 12.91
N ILE A 90 15.16 9.57 12.26
CA ILE A 90 15.88 9.32 11.02
C ILE A 90 14.93 8.76 9.99
N LEU A 91 14.98 9.29 8.77
CA LEU A 91 14.35 8.75 7.58
C LEU A 91 15.42 8.24 6.60
N PRO A 92 15.71 6.94 6.56
CA PRO A 92 16.56 6.37 5.52
C PRO A 92 15.75 6.15 4.23
N LEU A 93 16.22 6.72 3.11
CA LEU A 93 15.68 6.47 1.78
C LEU A 93 16.58 5.45 1.07
N ILE A 94 16.00 4.31 0.68
CA ILE A 94 16.74 3.17 0.11
C ILE A 94 16.05 2.70 -1.17
N GLY A 95 16.85 2.47 -2.22
CA GLY A 95 16.42 1.88 -3.49
C GLY A 95 15.90 2.90 -4.50
N GLU A 96 15.29 2.40 -5.56
CA GLU A 96 14.67 3.22 -6.59
C GLU A 96 13.40 3.88 -6.03
N ILE A 97 13.37 5.22 -6.04
CA ILE A 97 12.23 6.01 -5.59
C ILE A 97 11.66 6.72 -6.81
N ASP A 98 10.45 6.33 -7.21
CA ASP A 98 9.66 7.09 -8.19
C ASP A 98 8.86 8.20 -7.50
N THR A 99 8.25 9.07 -8.32
CA THR A 99 7.42 10.19 -7.85
C THR A 99 6.27 9.75 -6.94
N TYR A 100 5.61 8.64 -7.22
CA TYR A 100 4.44 8.17 -6.47
C TYR A 100 4.86 7.70 -5.07
N ARG A 101 5.92 6.89 -5.01
CA ARG A 101 6.52 6.42 -3.76
C ARG A 101 7.08 7.57 -2.94
N ALA A 102 7.78 8.52 -3.57
CA ALA A 102 8.29 9.71 -2.90
C ALA A 102 7.16 10.44 -2.20
N LYS A 103 6.07 10.75 -2.90
CA LYS A 103 4.91 11.46 -2.32
C LYS A 103 4.35 10.73 -1.09
N ILE A 104 4.11 9.43 -1.18
CA ILE A 104 3.55 8.64 -0.08
C ILE A 104 4.49 8.64 1.14
N ILE A 105 5.78 8.34 0.92
CA ILE A 105 6.79 8.31 1.99
C ILE A 105 6.84 9.68 2.67
N LEU A 106 6.91 10.74 1.88
CA LEU A 106 7.13 12.10 2.33
C LEU A 106 5.90 12.68 3.07
N GLU A 107 4.68 12.35 2.65
CA GLU A 107 3.45 12.69 3.39
C GLU A 107 3.39 11.94 4.73
N SER A 108 3.68 10.63 4.73
CA SER A 108 3.70 9.79 5.94
C SER A 108 4.74 10.25 6.97
N VAL A 109 5.89 10.74 6.52
CA VAL A 109 6.98 11.21 7.38
C VAL A 109 6.57 12.39 8.27
N LEU A 110 5.81 13.34 7.72
CA LEU A 110 5.36 14.51 8.50
C LEU A 110 4.41 14.10 9.62
N GLU A 111 3.49 13.16 9.33
CA GLU A 111 2.57 12.61 10.32
C GLU A 111 3.31 11.83 11.41
N GLN A 112 4.25 10.97 11.01
CA GLN A 112 5.09 10.21 11.94
C GLN A 112 5.94 11.13 12.83
N ALA A 113 6.58 12.15 12.25
CA ALA A 113 7.42 13.08 12.99
C ALA A 113 6.62 13.91 14.01
N SER A 114 5.41 14.33 13.63
CA SER A 114 4.47 15.00 14.55
C SER A 114 4.01 14.09 15.68
N ARG A 115 3.58 12.85 15.36
CA ARG A 115 3.16 11.85 16.36
C ARG A 115 4.27 11.51 17.36
N LEU A 116 5.50 11.40 16.87
CA LEU A 116 6.70 11.15 17.67
C LEU A 116 7.23 12.41 18.40
N ARG A 117 6.64 13.58 18.16
CA ARG A 117 7.04 14.89 18.73
C ARG A 117 8.52 15.20 18.49
N LEU A 118 8.99 14.89 17.28
CA LEU A 118 10.37 15.16 16.90
C LEU A 118 10.60 16.67 16.76
N THR A 119 11.73 17.15 17.26
CA THR A 119 12.24 18.50 16.96
C THR A 119 13.31 18.46 15.88
N HIS A 120 13.87 17.27 15.59
CA HIS A 120 14.89 17.07 14.57
C HIS A 120 14.61 15.83 13.72
N LEU A 121 14.72 15.98 12.40
CA LEU A 121 14.56 14.90 11.44
C LEU A 121 15.77 14.81 10.52
N PHE A 122 16.43 13.66 10.47
CA PHE A 122 17.55 13.42 9.58
C PHE A 122 17.08 12.59 8.39
N ILE A 123 17.20 13.11 7.18
CA ILE A 123 16.83 12.39 5.95
C ILE A 123 18.10 11.94 5.24
N ASP A 124 18.34 10.63 5.16
CA ASP A 124 19.50 10.08 4.48
C ASP A 124 19.12 9.54 3.10
N ILE A 125 19.68 10.15 2.06
CA ILE A 125 19.43 9.79 0.66
C ILE A 125 20.60 9.04 0.02
N SER A 126 21.59 8.62 0.81
CA SER A 126 22.77 7.89 0.33
C SER A 126 22.42 6.60 -0.43
N GLY A 127 21.32 5.95 -0.04
CA GLY A 127 20.78 4.72 -0.63
C GLY A 127 19.92 4.92 -1.88
N VAL A 128 19.75 6.15 -2.36
CA VAL A 128 18.99 6.47 -3.59
C VAL A 128 19.98 6.74 -4.73
N PRO A 129 20.09 5.85 -5.73
CA PRO A 129 21.10 5.96 -6.79
C PRO A 129 20.77 7.07 -7.80
N VAL A 130 19.48 7.30 -8.08
CA VAL A 130 19.01 8.35 -8.99
C VAL A 130 17.87 9.11 -8.32
N VAL A 131 18.03 10.41 -8.16
CA VAL A 131 16.94 11.31 -7.76
C VAL A 131 16.52 12.09 -8.99
N ASP A 132 15.30 11.82 -9.47
CA ASP A 132 14.72 12.63 -10.53
C ASP A 132 14.33 14.02 -10.02
N THR A 133 14.06 14.94 -10.95
CA THR A 133 13.64 16.32 -10.66
C THR A 133 12.41 16.39 -9.75
N MET A 134 11.47 15.45 -9.89
CA MET A 134 10.21 15.45 -9.16
C MET A 134 10.38 14.94 -7.72
N VAL A 135 11.17 13.90 -7.50
CA VAL A 135 11.55 13.37 -6.18
C VAL A 135 12.34 14.41 -5.41
N ALA A 136 13.29 15.09 -6.06
CA ALA A 136 13.98 16.23 -5.46
C ALA A 136 12.97 17.30 -5.01
N TYR A 137 12.06 17.73 -5.89
CA TYR A 137 11.02 18.72 -5.57
C TYR A 137 10.16 18.30 -4.37
N GLN A 138 9.69 17.04 -4.32
CA GLN A 138 8.91 16.54 -3.18
C GLN A 138 9.72 16.54 -1.88
N LEU A 139 11.01 16.16 -1.92
CA LEU A 139 11.87 16.14 -0.75
C LEU A 139 11.98 17.53 -0.10
N PHE A 140 12.19 18.58 -0.92
CA PHE A 140 12.25 19.95 -0.41
C PHE A 140 10.92 20.45 0.13
N LYS A 141 9.81 20.05 -0.50
CA LYS A 141 8.47 20.36 0.03
C LYS A 141 8.27 19.79 1.43
N VAL A 142 8.82 18.61 1.74
CA VAL A 142 8.82 18.06 3.10
C VAL A 142 9.71 18.85 4.03
N VAL A 143 10.89 19.27 3.61
CA VAL A 143 11.75 20.11 4.44
C VAL A 143 11.03 21.40 4.85
N ASP A 144 10.37 22.06 3.90
CA ASP A 144 9.60 23.27 4.18
C ASP A 144 8.40 22.99 5.10
N SER A 145 7.68 21.89 4.86
CA SER A 145 6.52 21.51 5.68
C SER A 145 6.93 21.13 7.10
N ALA A 146 8.01 20.38 7.26
CA ALA A 146 8.59 20.03 8.56
C ALA A 146 9.01 21.27 9.34
N LYS A 147 9.60 22.26 8.67
CA LYS A 147 9.95 23.55 9.27
C LYS A 147 8.73 24.31 9.80
N LEU A 148 7.61 24.29 9.07
CA LEU A 148 6.35 24.87 9.54
C LEU A 148 5.79 24.16 10.79
N LEU A 149 6.09 22.87 10.94
CA LEU A 149 5.76 22.08 12.13
C LEU A 149 6.76 22.24 13.27
N GLY A 150 7.78 23.10 13.13
CA GLY A 150 8.82 23.31 14.14
C GLY A 150 9.88 22.20 14.18
N ILE A 151 9.98 21.40 13.13
CA ILE A 151 10.92 20.28 13.01
C ILE A 151 12.11 20.73 12.17
N GLU A 152 13.30 20.72 12.75
CA GLU A 152 14.55 21.01 12.04
C GLU A 152 14.98 19.80 11.22
N THR A 153 14.91 19.92 9.90
CA THR A 153 15.27 18.83 8.99
C THR A 153 16.71 18.97 8.49
N ILE A 154 17.46 17.87 8.51
CA ILE A 154 18.83 17.79 8.05
C ILE A 154 18.94 16.70 6.98
N ILE A 155 19.41 17.06 5.79
CA ILE A 155 19.58 16.10 4.69
C ILE A 155 21.04 15.60 4.67
N SER A 156 21.24 14.29 4.57
CA SER A 156 22.55 13.67 4.37
C SER A 156 22.62 12.80 3.11
N GLY A 157 23.83 12.53 2.65
CA GLY A 157 24.04 11.62 1.52
C GLY A 157 23.72 12.23 0.15
N ILE A 158 23.68 13.56 0.05
CA ILE A 158 23.49 14.26 -1.23
C ILE A 158 24.69 14.01 -2.14
N ARG A 159 24.45 13.33 -3.25
CA ARG A 159 25.45 13.11 -4.31
C ARG A 159 25.62 14.37 -5.17
N PRO A 160 26.80 14.60 -5.78
CA PRO A 160 27.05 15.78 -6.62
C PRO A 160 26.01 16.04 -7.71
N GLU A 161 25.52 14.99 -8.37
CA GLU A 161 24.51 15.08 -9.43
C GLU A 161 23.18 15.66 -8.89
N ILE A 162 22.77 15.22 -7.71
CA ILE A 162 21.55 15.69 -7.03
C ILE A 162 21.70 17.17 -6.68
N ALA A 163 22.85 17.57 -6.15
CA ALA A 163 23.12 18.96 -5.82
C ALA A 163 22.97 19.88 -7.06
N GLN A 164 23.47 19.45 -8.23
CA GLN A 164 23.32 20.19 -9.48
C GLN A 164 21.86 20.28 -9.94
N THR A 165 21.09 19.18 -9.87
CA THR A 165 19.67 19.17 -10.23
C THR A 165 18.87 20.15 -9.38
N VAL A 166 19.15 20.21 -8.08
CA VAL A 166 18.42 21.10 -7.18
C VAL A 166 18.75 22.57 -7.42
N VAL A 167 20.02 22.89 -7.69
CA VAL A 167 20.41 24.27 -8.08
C VAL A 167 19.73 24.69 -9.39
N LYS A 168 19.63 23.79 -10.37
CA LYS A 168 18.91 24.05 -11.63
C LYS A 168 17.41 24.30 -11.42
N LEU A 169 16.81 23.69 -10.40
CA LEU A 169 15.41 23.90 -10.03
C LEU A 169 15.15 25.23 -9.34
N GLY A 170 16.19 26.01 -9.00
CA GLY A 170 16.05 27.30 -8.32
C GLY A 170 15.58 27.17 -6.87
N ILE A 171 15.78 26.01 -6.25
CA ILE A 171 15.38 25.76 -4.86
C ILE A 171 16.35 26.50 -3.92
N ASP A 172 15.79 27.28 -2.99
CA ASP A 172 16.54 28.07 -2.01
C ASP A 172 17.13 27.19 -0.90
N PHE A 173 18.41 26.87 -1.03
CA PHE A 173 19.15 26.08 -0.05
C PHE A 173 19.57 26.83 1.21
N SER A 174 19.38 28.16 1.29
CA SER A 174 19.77 28.92 2.49
C SER A 174 19.03 28.44 3.76
N LYS A 175 17.95 27.68 3.57
CA LYS A 175 17.06 27.19 4.64
C LYS A 175 17.24 25.71 4.97
N VAL A 176 18.08 24.97 4.23
CA VAL A 176 18.23 23.52 4.37
C VAL A 176 19.59 23.20 4.97
N ASN A 177 19.59 22.63 6.18
CA ASN A 177 20.81 22.12 6.79
C ASN A 177 21.22 20.83 6.07
N THR A 178 22.43 20.80 5.51
CA THR A 178 22.98 19.62 4.83
C THR A 178 24.27 19.16 5.48
N GLU A 179 24.46 17.85 5.60
CA GLU A 179 25.69 17.27 6.14
C GLU A 179 26.13 16.08 5.26
N HIS A 180 27.44 15.84 5.20
CA HIS A 180 27.99 14.79 4.34
C HIS A 180 27.48 13.38 4.68
N SER A 181 27.24 13.08 5.97
CA SER A 181 26.73 11.78 6.40
C SER A 181 25.89 11.89 7.65
N LEU A 182 24.96 10.95 7.78
CA LEU A 182 24.11 10.79 8.95
C LEU A 182 24.94 10.72 10.25
N ALA A 183 26.01 9.91 10.26
CA ALA A 183 26.89 9.75 11.41
C ALA A 183 27.56 11.07 11.86
N LYS A 184 28.00 11.91 10.92
CA LYS A 184 28.57 13.24 11.23
C LYS A 184 27.51 14.15 11.83
N SER A 185 26.31 14.10 11.27
CA SER A 185 25.14 14.87 11.68
C SER A 185 24.73 14.53 13.13
N PHE A 186 24.66 13.25 13.45
CA PHE A 186 24.38 12.76 14.80
C PHE A 186 25.41 13.19 15.83
N ARG A 187 26.71 13.07 15.50
CA ARG A 187 27.79 13.42 16.43
C ARG A 187 27.73 14.90 16.85
N LYS A 188 27.40 15.80 15.92
CA LYS A 188 27.34 17.24 16.16
C LYS A 188 26.17 17.63 17.09
N LYS A 189 24.97 17.09 16.85
CA LYS A 189 23.79 17.37 17.71
C LYS A 189 23.91 16.67 19.08
N ARG A 190 24.50 15.47 19.17
CA ARG A 190 24.72 14.79 20.46
C ARG A 190 25.66 15.56 21.41
N ILE A 191 26.53 16.42 20.88
CA ILE A 191 27.40 17.31 21.68
C ILE A 191 26.64 18.55 22.18
N SER A 192 25.54 18.96 21.55
CA SER A 192 24.75 20.13 21.98
C SER A 192 23.69 19.83 23.05
N TYR A 193 23.44 18.55 23.36
CA TYR A 193 22.46 18.10 24.36
C TYR A 193 23.11 17.35 25.55
N LEU A 194 24.44 17.44 25.68
CA LEU A 194 25.23 17.05 26.86
C LEU A 194 25.86 18.31 27.44
#